data_AF-A0A6A8ANP5-F1
#
_entry.id   AF-A0A6A8ANP5-F1
#
_cell.length_a   1.000
_cell.length_b   1.000
_cell.length_c   1.000
_cell.angle_alpha   90.00
_cell.angle_beta   90.00
_cell.angle_gamma   90.00
#
_symmetry.space_group_name_H-M   'P 1'
#
loop_
_entity.id
_entity.type
_entity.pdbx_description
1 polymer ?
#
loop_
_entity_poly.entity_id
_entity_poly.type
_entity_poly.pdbx_seq_one_letter_code
_entity_poly.pdbx_strand_id
1 'polypeptide(L)'
;MKKEKKEKEKKWAWLMPTGKIYRVVTNPEDGTIKVYNPDGKLVNKEEKLSKGAVSLIEESFLEAVAAKVGAEEKAKGTGTGDELETAMYIR
;
A
#
# COMPACT_ATOMS: atom_id res chain seq x y z
N MET A 1 -15.10 27.33 -22.43
CA MET A 1 -15.47 26.12 -21.66
C MET A 1 -14.19 25.45 -21.18
N LYS A 2 -13.91 25.48 -19.87
CA LYS A 2 -12.79 24.72 -19.29
C LYS A 2 -13.21 23.26 -19.20
N LYS A 3 -12.50 22.35 -19.89
CA LYS A 3 -12.69 20.90 -19.69
C LYS A 3 -12.12 20.56 -18.32
N GLU A 4 -12.97 20.33 -17.33
CA GLU A 4 -12.54 19.71 -16.08
C GLU A 4 -11.96 18.33 -16.40
N LYS A 5 -10.66 18.15 -16.17
CA LYS A 5 -10.01 16.84 -16.25
C LYS A 5 -10.58 16.03 -15.08
N LYS A 6 -11.58 15.19 -15.36
CA LYS A 6 -11.97 14.13 -14.42
C LYS A 6 -10.74 13.31 -14.09
N GLU A 7 -10.36 13.25 -12.82
CA GLU A 7 -9.35 12.29 -12.41
C GLU A 7 -9.86 10.88 -12.73
N LYS A 8 -9.01 10.12 -13.44
CA LYS A 8 -9.37 8.77 -13.88
C LYS A 8 -9.37 7.84 -12.67
N GLU A 9 -10.29 6.87 -12.71
CA GLU A 9 -10.25 5.68 -11.87
C GLU A 9 -8.82 5.10 -11.81
N LYS A 10 -8.31 4.87 -10.60
CA LYS A 10 -7.00 4.26 -10.36
C LYS A 10 -7.20 2.85 -9.80
N LYS A 11 -6.28 1.95 -10.16
CA LYS A 11 -6.29 0.56 -9.74
C LYS A 11 -4.96 0.22 -9.09
N TRP A 12 -5.03 -0.44 -7.94
CA TRP A 12 -3.90 -0.77 -7.11
C TRP A 12 -3.93 -2.25 -6.75
N ALA A 13 -2.75 -2.85 -6.66
CA ALA A 13 -2.56 -4.17 -6.06
C ALA A 13 -2.14 -3.98 -4.61
N TRP A 14 -2.93 -4.51 -3.68
CA TRP A 14 -2.61 -4.50 -2.26
C TRP A 14 -2.14 -5.88 -1.84
N LEU A 15 -0.82 -6.01 -1.65
CA LEU A 15 -0.21 -7.23 -1.12
C LEU A 15 -0.41 -7.28 0.40
N MET A 16 -1.24 -8.22 0.84
CA MET A 16 -1.45 -8.50 2.25
C MET A 16 -0.26 -9.27 2.84
N PRO A 17 0.02 -9.18 4.15
CA PRO A 17 1.07 -9.97 4.80
C PRO A 17 0.91 -11.50 4.61
N THR A 18 -0.31 -11.95 4.35
CA THR A 18 -0.63 -13.36 4.05
C THR A 18 -0.18 -13.80 2.65
N GLY A 19 0.43 -12.92 1.85
CA GLY A 19 0.83 -13.17 0.47
C GLY A 19 -0.30 -13.06 -0.56
N LYS A 20 -1.54 -12.78 -0.11
CA LYS A 20 -2.70 -12.59 -1.00
C LYS A 20 -2.71 -11.17 -1.57
N ILE A 21 -3.05 -11.06 -2.85
CA ILE A 21 -3.18 -9.77 -3.54
C ILE A 21 -4.66 -9.39 -3.65
N TYR A 22 -5.00 -8.25 -3.08
CA TYR A 22 -6.33 -7.64 -3.21
C TYR A 22 -6.26 -6.53 -4.27
N ARG A 23 -7.32 -6.37 -5.04
CA ARG A 23 -7.43 -5.28 -6.01
C ARG A 23 -8.18 -4.13 -5.37
N VAL A 24 -7.56 -2.96 -5.28
CA VAL A 24 -8.20 -1.73 -4.81
C VAL A 24 -8.48 -0.85 -6.03
N VAL A 25 -9.69 -0.30 -6.12
CA VAL A 25 -10.09 0.62 -7.19
C VAL A 25 -10.58 1.90 -6.53
N THR A 26 -9.95 3.02 -6.85
CA THR A 26 -10.27 4.33 -6.29
C THR A 26 -10.73 5.27 -7.39
N ASN A 27 -11.70 6.11 -7.07
CA ASN A 27 -12.18 7.16 -7.96
C ASN A 27 -12.47 8.42 -7.14
N PRO A 28 -11.55 9.41 -7.15
CA PRO A 28 -11.69 10.63 -6.37
C PRO A 28 -12.87 11.51 -6.79
N GLU A 29 -13.21 11.52 -8.09
CA GLU A 29 -14.34 12.31 -8.61
C GLU A 29 -15.69 11.74 -8.15
N ASP A 30 -15.81 10.42 -8.15
CA ASP A 30 -17.04 9.75 -7.70
C ASP A 30 -17.04 9.51 -6.17
N GLY A 31 -15.95 9.82 -5.48
CA GLY A 31 -15.82 9.65 -4.03
C GLY A 31 -15.90 8.19 -3.60
N THR A 32 -15.31 7.26 -4.36
CA THR A 32 -15.44 5.82 -4.12
C THR A 32 -14.12 5.10 -3.98
N ILE A 33 -14.14 4.06 -3.13
CA ILE A 33 -13.06 3.09 -2.95
C ILE A 33 -13.68 1.70 -2.91
N LYS A 34 -13.17 0.78 -3.73
CA LYS A 34 -13.65 -0.61 -3.82
C LYS A 34 -12.50 -1.56 -3.65
N VAL A 35 -12.64 -2.55 -2.78
CA VAL A 35 -11.63 -3.58 -2.52
C VAL A 35 -12.18 -4.93 -2.93
N TYR A 36 -11.45 -5.64 -3.78
CA TYR A 36 -11.76 -6.97 -4.26
C TYR A 36 -10.74 -7.97 -3.73
N ASN A 37 -11.20 -9.14 -3.31
CA ASN A 37 -10.35 -10.24 -2.91
C ASN A 37 -9.64 -10.89 -4.13
N PRO A 38 -8.72 -11.86 -3.91
CA PRO A 38 -8.05 -12.57 -5.00
C PRO A 38 -8.99 -13.28 -5.97
N ASP A 39 -10.16 -13.72 -5.51
CA ASP A 39 -11.18 -14.36 -6.35
C ASP A 39 -12.00 -13.36 -7.18
N GLY A 40 -11.69 -12.06 -7.08
CA GLY A 40 -12.41 -10.98 -7.76
C GLY A 40 -13.73 -10.56 -7.11
N LYS A 41 -14.05 -11.07 -5.91
CA LYS A 41 -15.26 -10.69 -5.16
C LYS A 41 -15.04 -9.38 -4.43
N LEU A 42 -16.02 -8.47 -4.52
CA LEU A 42 -16.02 -7.23 -3.75
C LEU A 42 -16.17 -7.57 -2.26
N VAL A 43 -15.19 -7.15 -1.46
CA VAL A 43 -15.17 -7.40 -0.01
C VAL A 43 -15.31 -6.12 0.81
N ASN A 44 -14.99 -4.96 0.22
CA ASN A 44 -15.25 -3.68 0.85
C ASN A 44 -15.59 -2.61 -0.20
N LYS A 45 -16.43 -1.67 0.18
CA LYS A 45 -16.88 -0.54 -0.63
C LYS A 45 -17.14 0.66 0.26
N GLU A 46 -16.43 1.74 0.00
CA GLU A 46 -16.74 3.06 0.55
C GLU A 46 -17.18 4.00 -0.55
N GLU A 47 -18.16 4.85 -0.23
CA GLU A 47 -18.78 5.80 -1.15
C GLU A 47 -19.07 7.11 -0.43
N LYS A 48 -19.36 8.16 -1.21
CA LYS A 48 -19.65 9.52 -0.70
C LYS A 48 -18.47 10.15 0.05
N LEU A 49 -17.26 9.69 -0.22
CA LEU A 49 -16.04 10.33 0.27
C LEU A 49 -15.83 11.65 -0.48
N SER A 50 -15.23 12.64 0.19
CA SER A 50 -14.77 13.82 -0.52
C SER A 50 -13.60 13.45 -1.43
N LYS A 51 -13.43 14.21 -2.53
CA LYS A 51 -12.27 14.04 -3.43
C LYS A 51 -10.95 14.04 -2.66
N GLY A 52 -10.77 14.99 -1.74
CA GLY A 52 -9.57 15.09 -0.91
C GLY A 52 -9.36 13.88 0.00
N ALA A 53 -10.42 13.28 0.53
CA ALA A 53 -10.31 12.07 1.35
C ALA A 53 -9.82 10.87 0.50
N VAL A 54 -10.35 10.69 -0.71
CA VAL A 54 -9.88 9.63 -1.61
C VAL A 54 -8.42 9.86 -2.00
N SER A 55 -8.04 11.09 -2.36
CA SER A 55 -6.64 11.44 -2.69
C SER A 55 -5.68 11.16 -1.53
N LEU A 56 -6.06 11.53 -0.30
CA LEU A 56 -5.23 11.27 0.89
C LEU A 56 -5.04 9.77 1.14
N ILE A 57 -6.08 8.96 0.91
CA ILE A 57 -6.00 7.49 1.04
C ILE A 57 -5.07 6.91 -0.04
N GLU A 58 -5.16 7.40 -1.28
CA GLU A 58 -4.24 7.00 -2.36
C GLU A 58 -2.78 7.32 -2.01
N GLU A 59 -2.51 8.51 -1.48
CA GLU A 59 -1.18 8.93 -1.04
C GLU A 59 -0.66 8.07 0.13
N SER A 60 -1.48 7.88 1.16
CA SER A 60 -1.14 7.05 2.32
C SER A 60 -0.85 5.61 1.93
N PHE A 61 -1.61 5.07 0.98
CA PHE A 61 -1.40 3.72 0.47
C PHE A 61 -0.04 3.59 -0.24
N LEU A 62 0.32 4.56 -1.07
CA LEU A 62 1.62 4.60 -1.74
C LEU A 62 2.78 4.70 -0.76
N GLU A 63 2.68 5.59 0.23
CA GLU A 63 3.71 5.75 1.26
C GLU A 63 3.93 4.47 2.06
N ALA A 64 2.85 3.81 2.49
CA ALA A 64 2.95 2.56 3.24
C ALA A 64 3.62 1.43 2.43
N VAL A 65 3.42 1.40 1.11
CA VAL A 65 4.08 0.44 0.22
C VAL A 65 5.55 0.84 -0.01
N ALA A 66 5.84 2.11 -0.27
CA ALA A 66 7.20 2.60 -0.50
C ALA A 66 8.10 2.44 0.74
N ALA A 67 7.57 2.69 1.93
CA ALA A 67 8.30 2.51 3.20
C ALA A 67 8.77 1.06 3.40
N LYS A 68 7.99 0.06 2.93
CA LYS A 68 8.39 -1.35 3.01
C LYS A 68 9.53 -1.69 2.06
N VAL A 69 9.54 -1.13 0.85
CA VAL A 69 10.63 -1.34 -0.12
C VAL A 69 11.96 -0.78 0.44
N GLY A 70 11.94 0.42 1.01
CA GLY A 70 13.14 1.02 1.60
C GLY A 70 13.64 0.31 2.86
N ALA A 71 12.75 -0.35 3.62
CA ALA A 71 13.14 -1.15 4.79
C ALA A 71 13.79 -2.49 4.39
N GLU A 72 13.33 -3.14 3.34
CA GLU A 72 13.94 -4.38 2.82
C GLU A 72 15.31 -4.15 2.19
N GLU A 73 15.55 -2.99 1.55
CA GLU A 73 16.88 -2.62 1.03
C GLU A 73 17.91 -2.43 2.15
N LYS A 74 17.51 -1.91 3.32
CA LYS A 74 18.43 -1.75 4.47
C LYS A 74 18.74 -3.06 5.20
N ALA A 75 17.91 -4.08 5.06
CA ALA A 75 18.13 -5.40 5.66
C ALA A 75 19.08 -6.30 4.84
N LYS A 76 19.32 -6.00 3.57
CA LYS A 76 20.24 -6.75 2.69
C LYS A 76 21.66 -6.15 2.59
N GLY A 77 21.95 -5.12 3.38
CA GLY A 77 23.19 -4.33 3.31
C GLY A 77 24.24 -4.57 4.40
N THR A 78 24.22 -5.70 5.12
CA THR A 78 25.31 -6.08 6.05
C THR A 78 25.72 -7.52 5.82
N GLY A 79 26.51 -7.73 4.78
CA GLY A 79 27.14 -9.01 4.45
C GLY A 79 28.61 -8.80 4.13
N THR A 80 29.41 -8.39 5.11
CA THR A 80 30.86 -8.61 5.08
C THR A 80 31.45 -8.53 6.49
N GLY A 81 32.08 -9.63 6.90
CA GLY A 81 33.29 -9.60 7.72
C GLY A 81 33.12 -9.63 9.24
N ASP A 82 33.66 -10.69 9.80
CA ASP A 82 34.25 -10.83 11.13
C ASP A 82 33.40 -11.29 12.33
N GLU A 83 33.98 -12.33 12.93
CA GLU A 83 33.69 -12.96 14.20
C GLU A 83 33.56 -11.90 15.31
N LEU A 84 32.66 -12.13 16.28
CA LEU A 84 33.00 -12.33 17.69
C LEU A 84 31.75 -12.32 18.58
N GLU A 85 31.67 -13.39 19.37
CA GLU A 85 31.07 -13.48 20.71
C GLU A 85 29.56 -13.27 20.86
N THR A 86 28.81 -14.34 20.57
CA THR A 86 27.67 -14.70 21.43
C THR A 86 28.20 -15.27 22.75
N ALA A 87 28.77 -14.40 23.59
CA ALA A 87 29.00 -14.69 24.99
C ALA A 87 27.72 -14.41 25.76
N MET A 88 26.94 -15.49 25.93
CA MET A 88 26.19 -15.83 27.14
C MET A 88 26.45 -14.89 28.34
N TYR A 89 25.47 -14.05 28.68
CA TYR A 89 25.30 -13.50 30.03
C TYR A 89 23.82 -13.42 30.38
N ILE A 90 23.32 -14.50 30.99
CA ILE A 90 22.28 -14.41 32.02
C ILE A 90 22.86 -15.08 33.27
N ARG A 91 23.04 -14.23 34.29
CA ARG A 91 23.41 -14.45 35.70
C ARG A 91 24.89 -14.50 36.07
#